data_AF-A0A327Z5D2-F1
#
_entry.id   AF-A0A327Z5D2-F1
#
_cell.length_a   1.000
_cell.length_b   1.000
_cell.length_c   1.000
_cell.angle_alpha   90.00
_cell.angle_beta   90.00
_cell.angle_gamma   90.00
#
_symmetry.space_group_name_H-M   'P 1'
#
loop_
_entity.id
_entity.type
_entity.pdbx_description
1 polymer ?
#
loop_
_entity_poly.entity_id
_entity_poly.type
_entity_poly.pdbx_seq_one_letter_code
_entity_poly.pdbx_strand_id
1 'polypeptide(L)'
;MVDMFQVGSAAQAAASLFNTHRQLKAAAVARAEQRAFASGEADRRFERDLALDAVRAARRHEVAELESRLRRNNELAAMKARVGLDTYPVEEGPGHLRESLQLISSDLSALPLVVLLPRAHGTAEPQWNGLRHAIIDALRRQLVSDGLVILHDAMRTLSWPHAGLYWNDLYGIPTLIVQTTFFHDKLDIGLGGCHLRPGADDAAEMIRNVYRHRLAAPRFWTREVVTEMNAGLPASHQLEVPESDADRARVNVDVAARAVAAVVTAAVDAYYLGNRLRYRARFDDAAALLGPAAPRELPLDSGVALDQVADPAFHLLQTAARLARRGDPAAAIAAVRRSLDVLVDPDHAVLDLPYSDRERIVVALAEAGSEYGAEFAAVLAVLRAADEDARFGSDITGLEALRDA
;
A
#
# COMPACT_ATOMS: atom_id res chain seq x y z
N MET A 1 -123.80 49.57 -55.14
CA MET A 1 -122.86 48.53 -55.59
C MET A 1 -121.44 49.10 -55.62
N VAL A 2 -120.86 49.45 -54.46
CA VAL A 2 -119.42 49.65 -54.21
C VAL A 2 -119.28 49.63 -52.67
N ASP A 3 -118.89 48.49 -52.08
CA ASP A 3 -118.29 48.41 -50.72
C ASP A 3 -117.89 46.96 -50.34
N MET A 4 -117.04 46.31 -51.15
CA MET A 4 -116.45 45.00 -50.79
C MET A 4 -114.96 44.84 -51.11
N PHE A 5 -114.32 45.80 -51.79
CA PHE A 5 -112.94 45.62 -52.28
C PHE A 5 -111.82 46.18 -51.37
N GLN A 6 -112.14 46.93 -50.30
CA GLN A 6 -111.11 47.52 -49.42
C GLN A 6 -110.64 46.62 -48.28
N VAL A 7 -111.34 45.51 -47.98
CA VAL A 7 -110.99 44.63 -46.85
C VAL A 7 -109.88 43.62 -47.22
N GLY A 8 -109.71 43.28 -48.52
CA GLY A 8 -108.73 42.28 -48.99
C GLY A 8 -107.28 42.78 -49.09
N SER A 9 -107.04 44.05 -49.45
CA SER A 9 -105.69 44.60 -49.62
C SER A 9 -105.01 44.93 -48.30
N ALA A 10 -105.78 45.37 -47.29
CA ALA A 10 -105.30 45.59 -45.93
C ALA A 10 -104.85 44.29 -45.26
N ALA A 11 -105.55 43.18 -45.50
CA ALA A 11 -105.21 41.86 -44.96
C ALA A 11 -103.91 41.30 -45.58
N GLN A 12 -103.69 41.47 -46.89
CA GLN A 12 -102.45 41.06 -47.57
C GLN A 12 -101.24 41.92 -47.16
N ALA A 13 -101.41 43.23 -47.00
CA ALA A 13 -100.36 44.12 -46.51
C ALA A 13 -99.98 43.81 -45.05
N ALA A 14 -100.98 43.55 -44.20
CA ALA A 14 -100.76 43.14 -42.80
C ALA A 14 -100.04 41.77 -42.71
N ALA A 15 -100.41 40.80 -43.54
CA ALA A 15 -99.74 39.49 -43.60
C ALA A 15 -98.28 39.60 -44.10
N SER A 16 -98.01 40.47 -45.08
CA SER A 16 -96.67 40.75 -45.59
C SER A 16 -95.77 41.42 -44.53
N LEU A 17 -96.30 42.41 -43.80
CA LEU A 17 -95.62 43.05 -42.67
C LEU A 17 -95.36 42.08 -41.51
N PHE A 18 -96.31 41.19 -41.22
CA PHE A 18 -96.15 40.16 -40.20
C PHE A 18 -95.08 39.13 -40.59
N ASN A 19 -95.04 38.73 -41.87
CA ASN A 19 -94.03 37.81 -42.39
C ASN A 19 -92.63 38.44 -42.44
N THR A 20 -92.51 39.70 -42.87
CA THR A 20 -91.22 40.42 -42.83
C THR A 20 -90.75 40.67 -41.40
N HIS A 21 -91.65 41.03 -40.48
CA HIS A 21 -91.30 41.15 -39.06
C HIS A 21 -90.85 39.81 -38.47
N ARG A 22 -91.52 38.71 -38.83
CA ARG A 22 -91.12 37.35 -38.42
C ARG A 22 -89.78 36.94 -39.01
N GLN A 23 -89.48 37.28 -40.26
CA GLN A 23 -88.19 37.02 -40.91
C GLN A 23 -87.06 37.86 -40.30
N LEU A 24 -87.29 39.15 -40.00
CA LEU A 24 -86.33 40.00 -39.31
C LEU A 24 -86.05 39.51 -37.89
N LYS A 25 -87.09 39.06 -37.17
CA LYS A 25 -86.94 38.44 -35.85
C LYS A 25 -86.15 37.13 -35.92
N ALA A 26 -86.45 36.27 -36.89
CA ALA A 26 -85.71 35.02 -37.11
C ALA A 26 -84.23 35.27 -37.50
N ALA A 27 -83.96 36.26 -38.37
CA ALA A 27 -82.60 36.66 -38.74
C ALA A 27 -81.83 37.29 -37.56
N ALA A 28 -82.52 38.06 -36.70
CA ALA A 28 -81.92 38.59 -35.48
C ALA A 28 -81.57 37.49 -34.47
N VAL A 29 -82.45 36.50 -34.30
CA VAL A 29 -82.19 35.30 -33.48
C VAL A 29 -81.02 34.50 -34.04
N ALA A 30 -81.00 34.20 -35.35
CA ALA A 30 -79.91 33.46 -35.98
C ALA A 30 -78.55 34.19 -35.87
N ARG A 31 -78.53 35.53 -35.99
CA ARG A 31 -77.31 36.32 -35.76
C ARG A 31 -76.87 36.31 -34.30
N ALA A 32 -77.81 36.32 -33.36
CA ALA A 32 -77.51 36.21 -31.92
C ALA A 32 -76.93 34.82 -31.59
N GLU A 33 -77.51 33.76 -32.13
CA GLU A 33 -77.03 32.38 -32.00
C GLU A 33 -75.64 32.19 -32.62
N GLN A 34 -75.39 32.74 -33.82
CA GLN A 34 -74.07 32.71 -34.44
C GLN A 34 -73.01 33.45 -33.62
N ARG A 35 -73.35 34.61 -33.04
CA ARG A 35 -72.45 35.35 -32.14
C ARG A 35 -72.18 34.59 -30.85
N ALA A 36 -73.21 33.96 -30.27
CA ALA A 36 -73.06 33.14 -29.08
C ALA A 36 -72.19 31.89 -29.35
N PHE A 37 -72.37 31.24 -30.50
CA PHE A 37 -71.54 30.10 -30.92
C PHE A 37 -70.09 30.53 -31.17
N ALA A 38 -69.87 31.63 -31.89
CA ALA A 38 -68.53 32.16 -32.14
C ALA A 38 -67.82 32.59 -30.85
N SER A 39 -68.54 33.20 -29.90
CA SER A 39 -68.02 33.53 -28.57
C SER A 39 -67.64 32.26 -27.80
N GLY A 40 -68.53 31.27 -27.74
CA GLY A 40 -68.26 30.02 -27.03
C GLY A 40 -67.13 29.19 -27.66
N GLU A 41 -66.93 29.28 -28.98
CA GLU A 41 -65.81 28.64 -29.66
C GLU A 41 -64.49 29.39 -29.38
N ALA A 42 -64.51 30.73 -29.33
CA ALA A 42 -63.36 31.54 -28.95
C ALA A 42 -62.92 31.27 -27.50
N ASP A 43 -63.88 31.17 -26.57
CA ASP A 43 -63.61 30.87 -25.15
C ASP A 43 -62.96 29.48 -24.99
N ARG A 44 -63.50 28.45 -25.67
CA ARG A 44 -62.91 27.10 -25.65
C ARG A 44 -61.51 27.05 -26.26
N ARG A 45 -61.25 27.82 -27.33
CA ARG A 45 -59.91 27.93 -27.92
C ARG A 45 -58.95 28.59 -26.94
N PHE A 46 -59.36 29.68 -26.30
CA PHE A 46 -58.57 30.38 -25.29
C PHE A 46 -58.25 29.47 -24.08
N GLU A 47 -59.23 28.75 -23.56
CA GLU A 47 -59.01 27.78 -22.47
C GLU A 47 -58.03 26.68 -22.87
N ARG A 48 -58.15 26.16 -24.11
CA ARG A 48 -57.21 25.16 -24.62
C ARG A 48 -55.80 25.70 -24.75
N ASP A 49 -55.65 26.92 -25.24
CA ASP A 49 -54.35 27.57 -25.42
C ASP A 49 -53.70 27.86 -24.05
N LEU A 50 -54.49 28.32 -23.07
CA LEU A 50 -54.04 28.49 -21.69
C LEU A 50 -53.57 27.17 -21.06
N ALA A 51 -54.32 26.08 -21.28
CA ALA A 51 -53.93 24.75 -20.81
C ALA A 51 -52.64 24.23 -21.49
N LEU A 52 -52.49 24.46 -22.78
CA LEU A 52 -51.27 24.09 -23.53
C LEU A 52 -50.06 24.89 -23.04
N ASP A 53 -50.22 26.17 -22.75
CA ASP A 53 -49.15 27.01 -22.23
C ASP A 53 -48.76 26.63 -20.80
N ALA A 54 -49.72 26.24 -19.96
CA ALA A 54 -49.44 25.67 -18.64
C ALA A 54 -48.63 24.37 -18.74
N VAL A 55 -48.99 23.46 -19.65
CA VAL A 55 -48.23 22.21 -19.89
C VAL A 55 -46.83 22.49 -20.43
N ARG A 56 -46.69 23.45 -21.37
CA ARG A 56 -45.38 23.87 -21.89
C ARG A 56 -44.51 24.47 -20.80
N ALA A 57 -45.08 25.31 -19.93
CA ALA A 57 -44.37 25.90 -18.81
C ALA A 57 -43.91 24.83 -17.80
N ALA A 58 -44.80 23.88 -17.46
CA ALA A 58 -44.48 22.76 -16.58
C ALA A 58 -43.33 21.90 -17.16
N ARG A 59 -43.40 21.55 -18.44
CA ARG A 59 -42.32 20.80 -19.11
C ARG A 59 -40.99 21.56 -19.16
N ARG A 60 -41.01 22.86 -19.43
CA ARG A 60 -39.80 23.69 -19.40
C ARG A 60 -39.18 23.72 -18.00
N HIS A 61 -40.01 23.80 -16.97
CA HIS A 61 -39.55 23.76 -15.58
C HIS A 61 -38.92 22.41 -15.23
N GLU A 62 -39.58 21.31 -15.60
CA GLU A 62 -39.07 19.95 -15.38
C GLU A 62 -37.73 19.71 -16.10
N VAL A 63 -37.62 20.10 -17.37
CA VAL A 63 -36.37 20.01 -18.13
C VAL A 63 -35.27 20.83 -17.47
N ALA A 64 -35.56 22.07 -17.07
CA ALA A 64 -34.58 22.92 -16.37
C ALA A 64 -34.13 22.31 -15.03
N GLU A 65 -35.03 21.65 -14.31
CA GLU A 65 -34.70 20.96 -13.06
C GLU A 65 -33.79 19.74 -13.32
N LEU A 66 -34.12 18.92 -14.32
CA LEU A 66 -33.31 17.76 -14.70
C LEU A 66 -31.92 18.18 -15.19
N GLU A 67 -31.83 19.23 -16.01
CA GLU A 67 -30.55 19.80 -16.45
C GLU A 67 -29.73 20.32 -15.27
N SER A 68 -30.36 21.00 -14.30
CA SER A 68 -29.72 21.45 -13.07
C SER A 68 -29.18 20.28 -12.23
N ARG A 69 -29.95 19.19 -12.12
CA ARG A 69 -29.53 17.97 -11.40
C ARG A 69 -28.37 17.29 -12.12
N LEU A 70 -28.43 17.15 -13.45
CA LEU A 70 -27.35 16.57 -14.24
C LEU A 70 -26.06 17.39 -14.11
N ARG A 71 -26.16 18.72 -14.20
CA ARG A 71 -25.01 19.61 -14.02
C ARG A 71 -24.36 19.44 -12.65
N ARG A 72 -25.16 19.45 -11.57
CA ARG A 72 -24.67 19.20 -10.21
C ARG A 72 -24.00 17.84 -10.07
N ASN A 73 -24.57 16.79 -10.66
CA ASN A 73 -23.97 15.45 -10.62
C ASN A 73 -22.63 15.41 -11.36
N ASN A 74 -22.53 16.05 -12.53
CA ASN A 74 -21.29 16.15 -13.29
C ASN A 74 -20.23 16.96 -12.54
N GLU A 75 -20.60 18.08 -11.92
CA GLU A 75 -19.72 18.88 -11.07
C GLU A 75 -19.21 18.08 -9.86
N LEU A 76 -20.09 17.32 -9.21
CA LEU A 76 -19.74 16.49 -8.06
C LEU A 76 -18.84 15.31 -8.47
N ALA A 77 -19.08 14.71 -9.63
CA ALA A 77 -18.20 13.69 -10.21
C ALA A 77 -16.81 14.27 -10.57
N ALA A 78 -16.76 15.44 -11.20
CA ALA A 78 -15.52 16.14 -11.50
C ALA A 78 -14.75 16.53 -10.24
N MET A 79 -15.45 17.00 -9.21
CA MET A 79 -14.86 17.32 -7.91
C MET A 79 -14.31 16.06 -7.23
N LYS A 80 -15.05 14.95 -7.24
CA LYS A 80 -14.56 13.66 -6.71
C LYS A 80 -13.33 13.14 -7.46
N ALA A 81 -13.32 13.25 -8.79
CA ALA A 81 -12.17 12.87 -9.60
C ALA A 81 -10.94 13.74 -9.27
N ARG A 82 -11.14 15.05 -9.11
CA ARG A 82 -10.08 15.99 -8.75
C ARG A 82 -9.53 15.75 -7.35
N VAL A 83 -10.41 15.56 -6.36
CA VAL A 83 -10.02 15.19 -5.00
C VAL A 83 -9.26 13.87 -5.02
N GLY A 84 -9.72 12.87 -5.78
CA GLY A 84 -9.04 11.59 -5.92
C GLY A 84 -7.60 11.73 -6.44
N LEU A 85 -7.38 12.59 -7.43
CA LEU A 85 -6.04 12.93 -7.93
C LEU A 85 -5.21 13.71 -6.90
N ASP A 86 -5.79 14.72 -6.24
CA ASP A 86 -5.09 15.54 -5.24
C ASP A 86 -4.70 14.74 -3.99
N THR A 87 -5.48 13.71 -3.65
CA THR A 87 -5.21 12.79 -2.53
C THR A 87 -4.42 11.55 -2.93
N TYR A 88 -4.08 11.40 -4.22
CA TYR A 88 -3.36 10.22 -4.67
C TYR A 88 -1.95 10.16 -4.06
N PRO A 89 -1.48 8.98 -3.61
CA PRO A 89 -0.20 8.89 -2.90
C PRO A 89 1.04 9.24 -3.74
N VAL A 90 0.98 9.03 -5.05
CA VAL A 90 2.03 9.38 -6.03
C VAL A 90 1.76 10.79 -6.55
N GLU A 91 2.75 11.68 -6.49
CA GLU A 91 2.54 13.11 -6.81
C GLU A 91 2.17 13.35 -8.28
N GLU A 92 2.69 12.51 -9.17
CA GLU A 92 2.43 12.51 -10.61
C GLU A 92 1.04 11.97 -10.94
N GLY A 93 0.46 11.16 -10.05
CA GLY A 93 -0.88 10.57 -10.20
C GLY A 93 -0.90 9.06 -10.48
N PRO A 94 -2.08 8.51 -10.77
CA PRO A 94 -2.27 7.07 -10.96
C PRO A 94 -1.52 6.48 -12.16
N GLY A 95 -0.85 5.35 -11.96
CA GLY A 95 -0.15 4.60 -13.02
C GLY A 95 1.30 5.01 -13.26
N HIS A 96 1.70 6.20 -12.79
CA HIS A 96 3.05 6.72 -13.00
C HIS A 96 4.14 5.93 -12.28
N LEU A 97 3.85 5.37 -11.10
CA LEU A 97 4.80 4.52 -10.40
C LEU A 97 5.01 3.22 -11.16
N ARG A 98 3.94 2.64 -11.71
CA ARG A 98 4.08 1.46 -12.58
C ARG A 98 4.88 1.77 -13.83
N GLU A 99 4.59 2.87 -14.52
CA GLU A 99 5.32 3.28 -15.71
C GLU A 99 6.81 3.46 -15.40
N SER A 100 7.16 4.08 -14.28
CA SER A 100 8.56 4.27 -13.88
C SER A 100 9.28 2.94 -13.59
N LEU A 101 8.59 1.99 -12.97
CA LEU A 101 9.12 0.64 -12.74
C LEU A 101 9.26 -0.16 -14.05
N GLN A 102 8.36 0.04 -15.02
CA GLN A 102 8.44 -0.58 -16.35
C GLN A 102 9.63 -0.09 -17.17
N LEU A 103 10.15 1.12 -16.90
CA LEU A 103 11.40 1.58 -17.49
C LEU A 103 12.62 0.78 -16.99
N ILE A 104 12.52 0.16 -15.81
CA ILE A 104 13.59 -0.65 -15.22
C ILE A 104 13.52 -2.09 -15.75
N SER A 105 12.33 -2.68 -15.80
CA SER A 105 12.11 -4.04 -16.32
C SER A 105 10.76 -4.15 -17.01
N SER A 106 10.72 -4.84 -18.16
CA SER A 106 9.48 -5.20 -18.84
C SER A 106 8.69 -6.27 -18.10
N ASP A 107 9.37 -7.13 -17.34
CA ASP A 107 8.75 -8.09 -16.42
C ASP A 107 8.78 -7.53 -15.00
N LEU A 108 7.61 -7.08 -14.53
CA LEU A 108 7.45 -6.50 -13.21
C LEU A 108 7.51 -7.54 -12.08
N SER A 109 7.29 -8.82 -12.39
CA SER A 109 7.38 -9.90 -11.41
C SER A 109 8.83 -10.27 -11.07
N ALA A 110 9.75 -9.97 -11.99
CA ALA A 110 11.19 -10.18 -11.82
C ALA A 110 11.90 -9.00 -11.12
N LEU A 111 11.17 -7.94 -10.78
CA LEU A 111 11.75 -6.79 -10.08
C LEU A 111 12.20 -7.17 -8.66
N PRO A 112 13.28 -6.57 -8.15
CA PRO A 112 13.55 -6.57 -6.72
C PRO A 112 12.36 -6.02 -5.93
N LEU A 113 12.27 -6.38 -4.65
CA LEU A 113 11.18 -5.94 -3.78
C LEU A 113 11.07 -4.42 -3.78
N VAL A 114 9.89 -3.89 -4.11
CA VAL A 114 9.65 -2.44 -4.10
C VAL A 114 9.37 -2.01 -2.66
N VAL A 115 10.15 -1.07 -2.13
CA VAL A 115 9.96 -0.51 -0.79
C VAL A 115 9.41 0.90 -0.92
N LEU A 116 8.15 1.09 -0.52
CA LEU A 116 7.50 2.39 -0.48
C LEU A 116 7.67 3.00 0.90
N LEU A 117 8.25 4.21 0.93
CA LEU A 117 8.43 5.00 2.14
C LEU A 117 7.57 6.27 2.06
N PRO A 118 6.25 6.20 2.34
CA PRO A 118 5.39 7.38 2.39
C PRO A 118 5.92 8.46 3.35
N ARG A 119 5.48 9.70 3.17
CA ARG A 119 5.72 10.75 4.17
C ARG A 119 5.18 10.28 5.51
N ALA A 120 5.97 10.49 6.56
CA ALA A 120 5.63 10.07 7.90
C ALA A 120 4.37 10.77 8.41
N HIS A 121 3.63 10.08 9.28
CA HIS A 121 2.48 10.65 9.96
C HIS A 121 2.91 11.29 11.28
N GLY A 122 2.39 12.48 11.58
CA GLY A 122 2.63 13.17 12.85
C GLY A 122 2.88 14.67 12.71
N THR A 123 3.01 15.34 13.85
CA THR A 123 3.44 16.75 13.93
C THR A 123 4.94 16.85 13.74
N ALA A 124 5.40 17.81 12.94
CA ALA A 124 6.82 18.08 12.72
C ALA A 124 7.45 18.63 14.02
N GLU A 125 7.91 17.73 14.90
CA GLU A 125 8.64 18.10 16.10
C GLU A 125 10.14 18.28 15.79
N PRO A 126 10.81 19.33 16.31
CA PRO A 126 12.19 19.65 15.94
C PRO A 126 13.20 18.51 16.18
N GLN A 127 12.97 17.64 17.17
CA GLN A 127 13.89 16.54 17.47
C GLN A 127 13.95 15.45 16.39
N TRP A 128 12.98 15.42 15.46
CA TRP A 128 12.94 14.46 14.34
C TRP A 128 13.46 15.07 13.03
N ASN A 129 13.96 16.30 13.06
CA ASN A 129 14.52 16.96 11.88
C ASN A 129 15.65 16.11 11.28
N GLY A 130 15.56 15.87 9.96
CA GLY A 130 16.53 15.06 9.24
C GLY A 130 16.28 13.55 9.29
N LEU A 131 15.36 13.04 10.11
CA LEU A 131 15.12 11.59 10.24
C LEU A 131 14.77 10.92 8.91
N ARG A 132 13.91 11.54 8.10
CA ARG A 132 13.55 10.98 6.79
C ARG A 132 14.78 10.76 5.91
N HIS A 133 15.67 11.75 5.84
CA HIS A 133 16.87 11.67 5.03
C HIS A 133 17.81 10.58 5.58
N ALA A 134 18.00 10.55 6.91
CA ALA A 134 18.79 9.52 7.58
C ALA A 134 18.24 8.10 7.34
N ILE A 135 16.91 7.91 7.33
CA ILE A 135 16.27 6.63 6.98
C ILE A 135 16.59 6.24 5.54
N ILE A 136 16.38 7.15 4.58
CA ILE A 136 16.64 6.88 3.16
C ILE A 136 18.10 6.50 2.95
N ASP A 137 19.03 7.22 3.57
CA ASP A 137 20.46 6.95 3.47
C ASP A 137 20.84 5.61 4.10
N ALA A 138 20.25 5.27 5.25
CA ALA A 138 20.46 3.98 5.90
C ALA A 138 19.95 2.81 5.03
N LEU A 139 18.74 2.93 4.49
CA LEU A 139 18.15 1.92 3.59
C LEU A 139 18.96 1.78 2.29
N ARG A 140 19.43 2.90 1.73
CA ARG A 140 20.27 2.88 0.52
C ARG A 140 21.58 2.13 0.73
N ARG A 141 22.25 2.38 1.86
CA ARG A 141 23.50 1.72 2.22
C ARG A 141 23.36 0.23 2.54
N GLN A 142 22.21 -0.21 3.07
CA GLN A 142 22.01 -1.59 3.54
C GLN A 142 21.37 -2.51 2.50
N LEU A 143 20.46 -1.98 1.67
CA LEU A 143 19.55 -2.80 0.85
C LEU A 143 19.61 -2.43 -0.63
N VAL A 144 19.66 -1.14 -0.96
CA VAL A 144 19.62 -0.69 -2.37
C VAL A 144 20.95 -0.96 -3.07
N SER A 145 22.08 -0.72 -2.40
CA SER A 145 23.42 -0.94 -2.96
C SER A 145 23.65 -2.36 -3.49
N ASP A 146 22.97 -3.34 -2.91
CA ASP A 146 23.08 -4.75 -3.26
C ASP A 146 21.97 -5.24 -4.19
N GLY A 147 21.13 -4.33 -4.69
CA GLY A 147 20.05 -4.63 -5.62
C GLY A 147 18.92 -5.48 -5.02
N LEU A 148 18.78 -5.53 -3.69
CA LEU A 148 17.70 -6.26 -3.03
C LEU A 148 16.37 -5.52 -3.06
N VAL A 149 16.41 -4.18 -3.12
CA VAL A 149 15.18 -3.39 -3.11
C VAL A 149 15.24 -2.22 -4.09
N ILE A 150 14.07 -1.86 -4.61
CA ILE A 150 13.85 -0.57 -5.27
C ILE A 150 13.16 0.34 -4.24
N LEU A 151 13.89 1.33 -3.75
CA LEU A 151 13.35 2.29 -2.77
C LEU A 151 12.62 3.44 -3.49
N HIS A 152 11.36 3.66 -3.13
CA HIS A 152 10.56 4.79 -3.59
C HIS A 152 10.13 5.67 -2.41
N ASP A 153 10.63 6.90 -2.37
CA ASP A 153 10.45 7.85 -1.27
C ASP A 153 9.70 9.13 -1.67
N ALA A 154 9.37 9.31 -2.96
CA ALA A 154 8.59 10.44 -3.45
C ALA A 154 7.07 10.19 -3.32
N MET A 155 6.59 10.04 -2.09
CA MET A 155 5.17 9.74 -1.83
C MET A 155 4.57 10.66 -0.79
N ARG A 156 3.30 11.02 -0.99
CA ARG A 156 2.48 11.71 0.01
C ARG A 156 2.22 10.80 1.22
N THR A 157 1.57 11.35 2.24
CA THR A 157 1.04 10.53 3.33
C THR A 157 0.07 9.50 2.75
N LEU A 158 0.24 8.24 3.14
CA LEU A 158 -0.53 7.12 2.62
C LEU A 158 -1.34 6.51 3.76
N SER A 159 -2.63 6.26 3.51
CA SER A 159 -3.44 5.33 4.30
C SER A 159 -3.52 4.03 3.52
N TRP A 160 -2.92 2.98 4.05
CA TRP A 160 -2.92 1.65 3.42
C TRP A 160 -3.92 0.74 4.14
N PRO A 161 -4.67 -0.12 3.41
CA PRO A 161 -4.71 -0.29 1.96
C PRO A 161 -5.33 0.87 1.20
N HIS A 162 -4.72 1.21 0.06
CA HIS A 162 -5.25 2.23 -0.85
C HIS A 162 -5.61 1.58 -2.19
N ALA A 163 -6.91 1.40 -2.45
CA ALA A 163 -7.40 0.67 -3.62
C ALA A 163 -6.88 1.23 -4.96
N GLY A 164 -6.86 2.56 -5.13
CA GLY A 164 -6.35 3.20 -6.36
C GLY A 164 -4.88 2.87 -6.62
N LEU A 165 -4.00 3.19 -5.66
CA LEU A 165 -2.58 2.82 -5.67
C LEU A 165 -2.36 1.33 -5.94
N TYR A 166 -3.11 0.45 -5.26
CA TYR A 166 -2.99 -0.99 -5.48
C TYR A 166 -3.29 -1.37 -6.94
N TRP A 167 -4.46 -1.01 -7.46
CA TRP A 167 -4.88 -1.47 -8.79
C TRP A 167 -4.12 -0.80 -9.94
N ASN A 168 -3.82 0.49 -9.82
CA ASN A 168 -3.20 1.24 -10.91
C ASN A 168 -1.68 1.04 -10.94
N ASP A 169 -1.04 0.96 -9.78
CA ASP A 169 0.42 0.95 -9.70
C ASP A 169 0.98 -0.42 -9.25
N LEU A 170 0.48 -0.98 -8.16
CA LEU A 170 1.15 -2.08 -7.44
C LEU A 170 0.66 -3.50 -7.76
N TYR A 171 -0.43 -3.65 -8.51
CA TYR A 171 -1.02 -4.95 -8.79
C TYR A 171 -0.02 -5.90 -9.47
N GLY A 172 0.25 -7.04 -8.85
CA GLY A 172 1.22 -8.03 -9.31
C GLY A 172 2.69 -7.69 -9.02
N ILE A 173 2.96 -6.61 -8.27
CA ILE A 173 4.31 -6.18 -7.90
C ILE A 173 4.51 -6.43 -6.39
N PRO A 174 5.47 -7.29 -6.00
CA PRO A 174 5.87 -7.44 -4.59
C PRO A 174 6.29 -6.09 -4.02
N THR A 175 5.52 -5.60 -3.05
CA THR A 175 5.68 -4.25 -2.52
C THR A 175 5.57 -4.24 -1.00
N LEU A 176 6.61 -3.75 -0.34
CA LEU A 176 6.65 -3.49 1.10
C LEU A 176 6.37 -1.99 1.36
N ILE A 177 5.43 -1.71 2.24
CA ILE A 177 5.09 -0.34 2.67
C ILE A 177 5.59 -0.13 4.08
N VAL A 178 6.42 0.90 4.25
CA VAL A 178 7.06 1.25 5.51
C VAL A 178 6.46 2.56 6.01
N GLN A 179 5.59 2.48 7.01
CA GLN A 179 4.99 3.66 7.61
C GLN A 179 5.70 4.01 8.91
N THR A 180 6.22 5.23 8.99
CA THR A 180 6.76 5.78 10.25
C THR A 180 5.78 6.78 10.82
N THR A 181 5.53 6.67 12.12
CA THR A 181 4.68 7.59 12.88
C THR A 181 5.46 8.12 14.06
N PHE A 182 5.48 9.44 14.25
CA PHE A 182 6.22 10.06 15.36
C PHE A 182 5.26 10.72 16.35
N PHE A 183 5.53 10.53 17.64
CA PHE A 183 4.81 11.20 18.72
C PHE A 183 5.77 11.44 19.89
N HIS A 184 6.08 12.71 20.18
CA HIS A 184 7.05 13.08 21.20
C HIS A 184 8.41 12.39 21.02
N ASP A 185 8.81 11.57 21.99
CA ASP A 185 10.07 10.82 22.02
C ASP A 185 9.95 9.42 21.42
N LYS A 186 8.83 9.09 20.77
CA LYS A 186 8.54 7.76 20.22
C LYS A 186 8.41 7.79 18.71
N LEU A 187 8.99 6.76 18.10
CA LEU A 187 8.91 6.42 16.70
C LEU A 187 8.28 5.04 16.58
N ASP A 188 7.08 4.99 16.02
CA ASP A 188 6.41 3.73 15.67
C ASP A 188 6.69 3.39 14.20
N ILE A 189 7.06 2.12 13.98
CA ILE A 189 7.40 1.58 12.67
C ILE A 189 6.36 0.53 12.31
N GLY A 190 5.58 0.85 11.29
CA GLY A 190 4.55 0.00 10.71
C GLY A 190 5.01 -0.62 9.40
N LEU A 191 4.71 -1.90 9.23
CA LEU A 191 4.94 -2.64 7.98
C LEU A 191 3.62 -3.18 7.44
N GLY A 192 3.43 -3.06 6.14
CA GLY A 192 2.34 -3.68 5.39
C GLY A 192 2.78 -3.84 3.93
N GLY A 193 1.87 -4.17 3.03
CA GLY A 193 2.25 -4.27 1.62
C GLY A 193 1.31 -5.13 0.79
N CYS A 194 1.76 -5.55 -0.38
CA CYS A 194 1.04 -6.46 -1.25
C CYS A 194 1.99 -7.44 -1.95
N HIS A 195 1.46 -8.62 -2.29
CA HIS A 195 2.19 -9.66 -3.03
C HIS A 195 3.51 -10.10 -2.35
N LEU A 196 3.54 -10.08 -1.01
CA LEU A 196 4.73 -10.43 -0.22
C LEU A 196 4.89 -11.95 -0.03
N ARG A 197 3.82 -12.72 -0.21
CA ARG A 197 3.81 -14.17 0.00
C ARG A 197 3.12 -14.88 -1.16
N PRO A 198 3.74 -15.93 -1.73
CA PRO A 198 3.06 -16.79 -2.71
C PRO A 198 1.81 -17.43 -2.09
N GLY A 199 0.66 -17.31 -2.75
CA GLY A 199 -0.57 -17.99 -2.32
C GLY A 199 -1.30 -17.41 -1.11
N ALA A 200 -0.94 -16.20 -0.63
CA ALA A 200 -1.70 -15.54 0.42
C ALA A 200 -3.12 -15.19 -0.06
N ASP A 201 -4.12 -15.46 0.79
CA ASP A 201 -5.54 -15.17 0.52
C ASP A 201 -5.80 -13.66 0.33
N ASP A 202 -5.10 -12.83 1.10
CA ASP A 202 -5.16 -11.38 1.00
C ASP A 202 -4.00 -10.85 0.17
N ALA A 203 -4.32 -10.31 -1.02
CA ALA A 203 -3.32 -9.71 -1.89
C ALA A 203 -2.69 -8.42 -1.30
N ALA A 204 -3.35 -7.78 -0.33
CA ALA A 204 -2.89 -6.58 0.37
C ALA A 204 -2.92 -6.76 1.89
N GLU A 205 -1.75 -6.83 2.51
CA GLU A 205 -1.56 -6.95 3.94
C GLU A 205 -1.66 -5.58 4.63
N MET A 206 -2.52 -5.47 5.63
CA MET A 206 -2.72 -4.26 6.45
C MET A 206 -1.43 -3.85 7.17
N ILE A 207 -1.23 -2.54 7.35
CA ILE A 207 -0.08 -2.05 8.14
C ILE A 207 -0.24 -2.46 9.60
N ARG A 208 0.80 -3.09 10.15
CA ARG A 208 0.92 -3.43 11.57
C ARG A 208 2.13 -2.73 12.15
N ASN A 209 1.96 -2.08 13.30
CA ASN A 209 3.08 -1.54 14.06
C ASN A 209 3.89 -2.70 14.65
N VAL A 210 5.10 -2.90 14.14
CA VAL A 210 5.97 -4.04 14.51
C VAL A 210 7.05 -3.65 15.50
N TYR A 211 7.42 -2.38 15.55
CA TYR A 211 8.46 -1.89 16.44
C TYR A 211 8.19 -0.47 16.89
N ARG A 212 8.55 -0.19 18.16
CA ARG A 212 8.52 1.14 18.75
C ARG A 212 9.92 1.50 19.23
N HIS A 213 10.53 2.46 18.56
CA HIS A 213 11.78 3.07 18.98
C HIS A 213 11.49 4.24 19.92
N ARG A 214 12.32 4.42 20.94
CA ARG A 214 12.26 5.56 21.86
C ARG A 214 13.60 6.28 21.84
N LEU A 215 13.57 7.60 21.62
CA LEU A 215 14.78 8.40 21.68
C LEU A 215 15.39 8.33 23.08
N ALA A 216 16.71 8.16 23.13
CA ALA A 216 17.42 8.25 24.38
C ALA A 216 17.45 9.71 24.85
N ALA A 217 17.50 9.91 26.17
CA ALA A 217 17.73 11.24 26.72
C ALA A 217 19.07 11.78 26.20
N PRO A 218 19.19 13.07 25.82
CA PRO A 218 20.41 13.61 25.21
C PRO A 218 21.70 13.29 25.98
N ARG A 219 21.64 13.30 27.31
CA ARG A 219 22.75 12.96 28.21
C ARG A 219 23.29 11.54 28.09
N PHE A 220 22.56 10.63 27.43
CA PHE A 220 23.00 9.26 27.17
C PHE A 220 24.13 9.21 26.14
N TRP A 221 24.11 10.09 25.15
CA TRP A 221 25.08 10.14 24.06
C TRP A 221 26.35 10.88 24.49
N THR A 222 27.16 10.22 25.32
CA THR A 222 28.50 10.72 25.65
C THR A 222 29.52 10.33 24.57
N ARG A 223 30.66 11.01 24.56
CA ARG A 223 31.78 10.71 23.65
C ARG A 223 32.23 9.25 23.79
N GLU A 224 32.32 8.76 25.02
CA GLU A 224 32.74 7.41 25.35
C GLU A 224 31.75 6.39 24.77
N VAL A 225 30.44 6.59 24.97
CA VAL A 225 29.40 5.70 24.47
C VAL A 225 29.43 5.61 22.94
N VAL A 226 29.53 6.74 22.24
CA VAL A 226 29.55 6.74 20.77
C VAL A 226 30.87 6.16 20.22
N THR A 227 31.99 6.39 20.91
CA THR A 227 33.28 5.80 20.53
C THR A 227 33.26 4.27 20.69
N GLU A 228 32.69 3.77 21.80
CA GLU A 228 32.51 2.35 22.05
C GLU A 228 31.60 1.71 20.99
N MET A 229 30.48 2.36 20.65
CA MET A 229 29.62 1.91 19.56
C MET A 229 30.36 1.83 18.23
N ASN A 230 31.17 2.83 17.90
CA ASN A 230 31.90 2.87 16.63
C ASN A 230 33.03 1.84 16.53
N ALA A 231 33.55 1.33 17.65
CA ALA A 231 34.68 0.40 17.67
C ALA A 231 34.42 -0.91 16.90
N GLY A 232 33.16 -1.33 16.79
CA GLY A 232 32.73 -2.52 16.05
C GLY A 232 32.13 -2.25 14.67
N LEU A 233 32.07 -0.98 14.22
CA LEU A 233 31.35 -0.59 13.00
C LEU A 233 32.31 -0.27 11.84
N PRO A 234 31.94 -0.63 10.59
CA PRO A 234 32.65 -0.16 9.41
C PRO A 234 32.70 1.37 9.36
N ALA A 235 33.76 1.95 8.80
CA ALA A 235 33.93 3.40 8.70
C ALA A 235 32.74 4.12 8.03
N SER A 236 32.11 3.48 7.04
CA SER A 236 30.91 3.99 6.35
C SER A 236 29.64 4.04 7.22
N HIS A 237 29.69 3.44 8.41
CA HIS A 237 28.60 3.32 9.37
C HIS A 237 28.97 3.88 10.74
N GLN A 238 30.08 4.60 10.87
CA GLN A 238 30.42 5.26 12.14
C GLN A 238 29.51 6.47 12.37
N LEU A 239 29.09 6.64 13.62
CA LEU A 239 28.38 7.82 14.10
C LEU A 239 29.37 8.96 14.34
N GLU A 240 28.95 10.20 14.09
CA GLU A 240 29.73 11.36 14.50
C GLU A 240 29.84 11.42 16.03
N VAL A 241 31.05 11.61 16.55
CA VAL A 241 31.28 11.71 17.99
C VAL A 241 30.75 13.06 18.49
N PRO A 242 29.80 13.08 19.45
CA PRO A 242 29.11 14.32 19.79
C PRO A 242 29.99 15.28 20.62
N GLU A 243 30.01 16.56 20.23
CA GLU A 243 30.70 17.65 20.95
C GLU A 243 29.71 18.65 21.58
N SER A 244 28.47 18.67 21.11
CA SER A 244 27.40 19.58 21.52
C SER A 244 26.06 18.87 21.72
N ASP A 245 25.08 19.55 22.33
CA ASP A 245 23.72 19.00 22.46
C ASP A 245 23.01 18.82 21.11
N ALA A 246 23.36 19.62 20.10
CA ALA A 246 22.88 19.44 18.74
C ALA A 246 23.41 18.13 18.13
N ASP A 247 24.67 17.77 18.39
CA ASP A 247 25.25 16.51 17.92
C ASP A 247 24.58 15.32 18.59
N ARG A 248 24.29 15.42 19.89
CA ARG A 248 23.57 14.37 20.62
C ARG A 248 22.17 14.14 20.05
N ALA A 249 21.49 15.19 19.60
CA ALA A 249 20.22 15.07 18.91
C ALA A 249 20.37 14.40 17.54
N ARG A 250 21.43 14.71 16.78
CA ARG A 250 21.74 14.04 15.51
C ARG A 250 22.03 12.54 15.69
N VAL A 251 22.83 12.16 16.68
CA VAL A 251 23.10 10.76 17.02
C VAL A 251 21.80 10.01 17.31
N ASN A 252 20.87 10.62 18.07
CA ASN A 252 19.54 10.08 18.32
C ASN A 252 18.77 9.79 17.02
N VAL A 253 18.78 10.74 16.08
CA VAL A 253 18.13 10.60 14.77
C VAL A 253 18.76 9.49 13.94
N ASP A 254 20.08 9.39 13.92
CA ASP A 254 20.80 8.34 13.20
C ASP A 254 20.52 6.95 13.76
N VAL A 255 20.49 6.81 15.08
CA VAL A 255 20.14 5.54 15.74
C VAL A 255 18.68 5.16 15.47
N ALA A 256 17.76 6.13 15.49
CA ALA A 256 16.37 5.90 15.11
C ALA A 256 16.24 5.47 13.63
N ALA A 257 17.00 6.08 12.72
CA ALA A 257 17.05 5.69 11.32
C ALA A 257 17.59 4.27 11.12
N ARG A 258 18.63 3.88 11.87
CA ARG A 258 19.14 2.50 11.89
C ARG A 258 18.10 1.52 12.39
N ALA A 259 17.29 1.90 13.38
CA ALA A 259 16.20 1.05 13.88
C ALA A 259 15.16 0.79 12.79
N VAL A 260 14.80 1.82 12.01
CA VAL A 260 13.95 1.65 10.81
C VAL A 260 14.62 0.74 9.80
N ALA A 261 15.89 0.98 9.48
CA ALA A 261 16.60 0.16 8.50
C ALA A 261 16.72 -1.31 8.92
N ALA A 262 16.95 -1.60 10.20
CA ALA A 262 16.97 -2.96 10.73
C ALA A 262 15.59 -3.65 10.63
N VAL A 263 14.50 -2.94 10.98
CA VAL A 263 13.14 -3.47 10.86
C VAL A 263 12.75 -3.74 9.41
N VAL A 264 13.09 -2.83 8.49
CA VAL A 264 12.87 -3.04 7.06
C VAL A 264 13.72 -4.20 6.55
N THR A 265 14.99 -4.30 6.97
CA THR A 265 15.87 -5.41 6.62
C THR A 265 15.29 -6.75 7.07
N ALA A 266 14.72 -6.85 8.27
CA ALA A 266 14.05 -8.06 8.73
C ALA A 266 12.89 -8.47 7.81
N ALA A 267 12.10 -7.50 7.33
CA ALA A 267 10.99 -7.76 6.42
C ALA A 267 11.46 -8.17 5.01
N VAL A 268 12.52 -7.53 4.52
CA VAL A 268 13.17 -7.90 3.25
C VAL A 268 13.76 -9.31 3.35
N ASP A 269 14.41 -9.63 4.47
CA ASP A 269 14.93 -10.98 4.73
C ASP A 269 13.80 -12.00 4.74
N ALA A 270 12.69 -11.73 5.43
CA ALA A 270 11.55 -12.64 5.47
C ALA A 270 10.97 -12.89 4.05
N TYR A 271 10.89 -11.85 3.23
CA TYR A 271 10.48 -11.97 1.83
C TYR A 271 11.46 -12.86 1.04
N TYR A 272 12.76 -12.58 1.08
CA TYR A 272 13.72 -13.33 0.27
C TYR A 272 13.98 -14.75 0.80
N LEU A 273 13.92 -14.98 2.11
CA LEU A 273 14.00 -16.33 2.67
C LEU A 273 12.92 -17.24 2.11
N GLY A 274 11.71 -16.73 1.87
CA GLY A 274 10.61 -17.52 1.29
C GLY A 274 10.65 -17.65 -0.24
N ASN A 275 11.44 -16.84 -0.94
CA ASN A 275 11.39 -16.76 -2.41
C ASN A 275 12.73 -17.02 -3.12
N ARG A 276 13.84 -17.14 -2.39
CA ARG A 276 15.18 -17.26 -2.98
C ARG A 276 16.03 -18.32 -2.28
N LEU A 277 16.51 -19.27 -3.07
CA LEU A 277 17.48 -20.26 -2.61
C LEU A 277 18.78 -19.57 -2.16
N ARG A 278 19.41 -20.12 -1.12
CA ARG A 278 20.70 -19.65 -0.59
C ARG A 278 20.73 -18.15 -0.26
N TYR A 279 19.59 -17.58 0.13
CA TYR A 279 19.55 -16.18 0.52
C TYR A 279 20.25 -15.98 1.87
N ARG A 280 21.23 -15.08 1.88
CA ARG A 280 21.92 -14.66 3.10
C ARG A 280 21.17 -13.50 3.77
N ALA A 281 20.55 -13.80 4.91
CA ALA A 281 19.90 -12.85 5.79
C ALA A 281 20.90 -11.81 6.31
N ARG A 282 20.43 -10.56 6.38
CA ARG A 282 21.21 -9.37 6.69
C ARG A 282 20.78 -8.69 7.99
N PHE A 283 19.69 -9.18 8.58
CA PHE A 283 19.12 -8.59 9.77
C PHE A 283 20.11 -8.55 10.94
N ASP A 284 20.96 -9.57 11.10
CA ASP A 284 21.99 -9.55 12.15
C ASP A 284 22.99 -8.40 11.96
N ASP A 285 23.40 -8.17 10.70
CA ASP A 285 24.33 -7.09 10.36
C ASP A 285 23.65 -5.73 10.61
N ALA A 286 22.40 -5.57 10.19
CA ALA A 286 21.63 -4.36 10.43
C ALA A 286 21.35 -4.10 11.93
N ALA A 287 21.08 -5.16 12.70
CA ALA A 287 20.86 -5.09 14.14
C ALA A 287 22.16 -4.75 14.90
N ALA A 288 23.31 -5.27 14.46
CA ALA A 288 24.61 -4.92 15.04
C ALA A 288 24.91 -3.42 14.97
N LEU A 289 24.44 -2.72 13.93
CA LEU A 289 24.59 -1.27 13.78
C LEU A 289 23.84 -0.45 14.85
N LEU A 290 22.88 -1.06 15.56
CA LEU A 290 22.16 -0.42 16.68
C LEU A 290 23.01 -0.38 17.97
N GLY A 291 24.10 -1.15 18.05
CA GLY A 291 24.96 -1.21 19.22
C GLY A 291 24.21 -1.62 20.50
N PRO A 292 24.47 -0.99 21.65
CA PRO A 292 23.80 -1.29 22.93
C PRO A 292 22.27 -1.12 22.92
N ALA A 293 21.73 -0.41 21.92
CA ALA A 293 20.30 -0.23 21.71
C ALA A 293 19.66 -1.36 20.87
N ALA A 294 20.46 -2.31 20.38
CA ALA A 294 19.94 -3.50 19.72
C ALA A 294 19.01 -4.27 20.66
N PRO A 295 17.92 -4.86 20.16
CA PRO A 295 17.12 -5.78 20.95
C PRO A 295 18.04 -6.90 21.48
N ARG A 296 18.12 -7.06 22.81
CA ARG A 296 18.94 -8.13 23.41
C ARG A 296 18.36 -9.52 23.15
N GLU A 297 17.07 -9.58 22.84
CA GLU A 297 16.31 -10.78 22.53
C GLU A 297 15.84 -10.70 21.07
N LEU A 298 16.73 -11.06 20.15
CA LEU A 298 16.38 -11.22 18.74
C LEU A 298 15.94 -12.68 18.50
N PRO A 299 14.85 -12.94 17.76
CA PRO A 299 14.45 -14.29 17.39
C PRO A 299 15.61 -15.06 16.73
N LEU A 300 15.75 -16.34 17.04
CA LEU A 300 16.88 -17.16 16.60
C LEU A 300 16.80 -17.51 15.10
N ASP A 301 15.59 -17.59 14.55
CA ASP A 301 15.23 -18.01 13.19
C ASP A 301 14.69 -16.86 12.33
N SER A 302 15.03 -15.62 12.67
CA SER A 302 14.44 -14.41 12.05
C SER A 302 12.90 -14.34 12.16
N GLY A 303 12.28 -15.25 12.93
CA GLY A 303 10.83 -15.38 13.06
C GLY A 303 10.13 -16.06 11.87
N VAL A 304 10.86 -16.65 10.92
CA VAL A 304 10.29 -17.34 9.76
C VAL A 304 10.31 -18.85 10.01
N ALA A 305 9.15 -19.49 9.89
CA ALA A 305 9.05 -20.94 10.06
C ALA A 305 9.79 -21.68 8.93
N LEU A 306 10.50 -22.76 9.26
CA LEU A 306 11.35 -23.49 8.29
C LEU A 306 10.58 -24.02 7.07
N ASP A 307 9.31 -24.34 7.22
CA ASP A 307 8.41 -24.78 6.15
C ASP A 307 8.05 -23.67 5.16
N GLN A 308 8.33 -22.41 5.51
CA GLN A 308 8.12 -21.22 4.67
C GLN A 308 9.42 -20.73 4.03
N VAL A 309 10.56 -21.34 4.34
CA VAL A 309 11.86 -20.96 3.80
C VAL A 309 12.13 -21.76 2.52
N ALA A 310 12.55 -21.08 1.45
CA ALA A 310 12.85 -21.69 0.16
C ALA A 310 14.05 -22.65 0.23
N ASP A 311 15.02 -22.36 1.11
CA ASP A 311 16.21 -23.20 1.37
C ASP A 311 16.44 -23.33 2.89
N PRO A 312 15.72 -24.27 3.55
CA PRO A 312 15.79 -24.39 5.01
C PRO A 312 17.17 -24.83 5.50
N ALA A 313 17.91 -25.63 4.73
CA ALA A 313 19.28 -26.02 5.06
C ALA A 313 20.18 -24.77 5.13
N PHE A 314 20.24 -23.97 4.06
CA PHE A 314 21.09 -22.78 4.05
C PHE A 314 20.69 -21.75 5.12
N HIS A 315 19.40 -21.65 5.45
CA HIS A 315 18.95 -20.80 6.56
C HIS A 315 19.43 -21.31 7.93
N LEU A 316 19.41 -22.63 8.16
CA LEU A 316 19.90 -23.23 9.41
C LEU A 316 21.40 -23.00 9.64
N LEU A 317 22.22 -22.95 8.58
CA LEU A 317 23.63 -22.53 8.69
C LEU A 317 23.77 -21.12 9.26
N GLN A 318 22.95 -20.18 8.79
CA GLN A 318 22.99 -18.80 9.27
C GLN A 318 22.50 -18.69 10.72
N THR A 319 21.46 -19.46 11.08
CA THR A 319 21.01 -19.61 12.46
C THR A 319 22.11 -20.18 13.35
N ALA A 320 22.89 -21.15 12.87
CA ALA A 320 24.04 -21.69 13.60
C ALA A 320 25.13 -20.63 13.84
N ALA A 321 25.51 -19.85 12.82
CA ALA A 321 26.45 -18.74 13.00
C ALA A 321 25.96 -17.69 14.01
N ARG A 322 24.65 -17.42 14.04
CA ARG A 322 24.01 -16.53 15.01
C ARG A 322 24.09 -17.09 16.43
N LEU A 323 23.76 -18.36 16.62
CA LEU A 323 23.84 -19.05 17.92
C LEU A 323 25.28 -19.07 18.45
N ALA A 324 26.26 -19.37 17.59
CA ALA A 324 27.66 -19.37 17.95
C ALA A 324 28.14 -17.99 18.40
N ARG A 325 27.77 -16.92 17.66
CA ARG A 325 28.08 -15.52 18.04
C ARG A 325 27.44 -15.09 19.35
N ARG A 326 26.36 -15.73 19.77
CA ARG A 326 25.68 -15.47 21.06
C ARG A 326 26.22 -16.30 22.21
N GLY A 327 27.25 -17.11 21.98
CA GLY A 327 27.85 -17.96 23.01
C GLY A 327 27.08 -19.24 23.30
N ASP A 328 26.27 -19.73 22.36
CA ASP A 328 25.61 -21.04 22.44
C ASP A 328 26.16 -22.01 21.39
N PRO A 329 27.41 -22.50 21.56
CA PRO A 329 28.04 -23.42 20.61
C PRO A 329 27.31 -24.78 20.53
N ALA A 330 26.67 -25.23 21.60
CA ALA A 330 25.93 -26.50 21.61
C ALA A 330 24.71 -26.43 20.68
N ALA A 331 23.88 -25.38 20.82
CA ALA A 331 22.75 -25.17 19.92
C ALA A 331 23.20 -24.88 18.49
N ALA A 332 24.31 -24.16 18.31
CA ALA A 332 24.88 -23.91 16.99
C ALA A 332 25.31 -25.20 16.28
N ILE A 333 25.97 -26.13 16.98
CA ILE A 333 26.34 -27.45 16.44
C ILE A 333 25.08 -28.25 16.08
N ALA A 334 24.05 -28.23 16.94
CA ALA A 334 22.78 -28.88 16.65
C ALA A 334 22.10 -28.31 15.38
N ALA A 335 22.14 -26.99 15.21
CA ALA A 335 21.62 -26.32 14.01
C ALA A 335 22.41 -26.69 12.75
N VAL A 336 23.75 -26.78 12.83
CA VAL A 336 24.58 -27.28 11.72
C VAL A 336 24.22 -28.72 11.36
N ARG A 337 24.06 -29.60 12.35
CA ARG A 337 23.67 -30.99 12.10
C ARG A 337 22.31 -31.07 11.41
N ARG A 338 21.32 -30.35 11.93
CA ARG A 338 19.99 -30.25 11.32
C ARG A 338 20.06 -29.71 9.90
N SER A 339 20.92 -28.73 9.63
CA SER A 339 21.16 -28.20 8.28
C SER A 339 21.62 -29.29 7.31
N LEU A 340 22.55 -30.13 7.74
CA LEU A 340 23.07 -31.25 6.93
C LEU A 340 22.00 -32.33 6.72
N ASP A 341 21.18 -32.62 7.73
CA ASP A 341 20.07 -33.57 7.59
C ASP A 341 19.03 -33.08 6.56
N VAL A 342 18.64 -31.80 6.65
CA VAL A 342 17.72 -31.17 5.69
C VAL A 342 18.31 -31.16 4.27
N LEU A 343 19.62 -30.97 4.15
CA LEU A 343 20.30 -30.98 2.85
C LEU A 343 20.25 -32.37 2.19
N VAL A 344 20.36 -33.44 2.99
CA VAL A 344 20.29 -34.83 2.51
C VAL A 344 18.85 -35.23 2.19
N ASP A 345 17.90 -34.78 2.99
CA ASP A 345 16.49 -35.11 2.83
C ASP A 345 15.63 -33.93 3.35
N PRO A 346 15.02 -33.14 2.43
CA PRO A 346 14.25 -31.96 2.78
C PRO A 346 13.09 -32.21 3.76
N ASP A 347 12.53 -33.42 3.79
CA ASP A 347 11.43 -33.78 4.69
C ASP A 347 11.90 -33.84 6.15
N HIS A 348 13.22 -33.94 6.40
CA HIS A 348 13.80 -33.87 7.75
C HIS A 348 13.67 -32.48 8.37
N ALA A 349 13.38 -31.43 7.59
CA ALA A 349 13.13 -30.10 8.11
C ALA A 349 11.94 -30.08 9.09
N VAL A 350 10.97 -30.98 8.87
CA VAL A 350 9.69 -31.04 9.58
C VAL A 350 9.65 -32.12 10.67
N LEU A 351 10.43 -33.20 10.53
CA LEU A 351 10.21 -34.45 11.28
C LEU A 351 11.19 -34.76 12.42
N ASP A 352 12.24 -33.93 12.64
CA ASP A 352 13.23 -34.11 13.74
C ASP A 352 13.78 -35.55 13.83
N LEU A 353 14.13 -36.11 12.67
CA LEU A 353 14.59 -37.50 12.50
C LEU A 353 16.09 -37.64 12.84
N PRO A 354 16.58 -38.87 13.14
CA PRO A 354 17.99 -39.10 13.48
C PRO A 354 18.95 -38.74 12.32
N TYR A 355 20.17 -38.35 12.71
CA TYR A 355 21.23 -37.86 11.82
C TYR A 355 21.51 -38.80 10.63
N SER A 356 21.55 -38.22 9.43
CA SER A 356 21.81 -38.94 8.18
C SER A 356 23.22 -39.55 8.14
N ASP A 357 23.37 -40.65 7.39
CA ASP A 357 24.67 -41.31 7.22
C ASP A 357 25.70 -40.37 6.57
N ARG A 358 26.94 -40.43 7.04
CA ARG A 358 28.07 -39.60 6.64
C ARG A 358 28.27 -39.57 5.12
N GLU A 359 28.18 -40.73 4.47
CA GLU A 359 28.39 -40.83 3.02
C GLU A 359 27.35 -40.01 2.25
N ARG A 360 26.09 -40.03 2.69
CA ARG A 360 25.02 -39.22 2.07
C ARG A 360 25.25 -37.73 2.26
N ILE A 361 25.74 -37.32 3.43
CA ILE A 361 26.03 -35.91 3.73
C ILE A 361 27.16 -35.39 2.82
N VAL A 362 28.24 -36.16 2.63
CA VAL A 362 29.35 -35.75 1.76
C VAL A 362 28.87 -35.55 0.32
N VAL A 363 28.08 -36.49 -0.20
CA VAL A 363 27.49 -36.35 -1.55
C VAL A 363 26.60 -35.12 -1.64
N ALA A 364 25.69 -34.92 -0.68
CA ALA A 364 24.78 -33.78 -0.67
C ALA A 364 25.52 -32.43 -0.56
N LEU A 365 26.59 -32.36 0.24
CA LEU A 365 27.45 -31.17 0.35
C LEU A 365 28.15 -30.85 -0.98
N ALA A 366 28.66 -31.86 -1.68
CA ALA A 366 29.29 -31.68 -2.99
C ALA A 366 28.28 -31.18 -4.05
N GLU A 367 27.03 -31.66 -3.99
CA GLU A 367 25.95 -31.26 -4.90
C GLU A 367 25.33 -29.89 -4.56
N ALA A 368 25.40 -29.46 -3.29
CA ALA A 368 24.86 -28.19 -2.81
C ALA A 368 25.55 -26.95 -3.39
N GLY A 369 26.69 -27.12 -4.05
CA GLY A 369 27.41 -26.06 -4.74
C GLY A 369 28.28 -25.17 -3.83
N SER A 370 29.03 -24.28 -4.47
CA SER A 370 30.10 -23.50 -3.81
C SER A 370 29.60 -22.51 -2.76
N GLU A 371 28.40 -21.94 -2.94
CA GLU A 371 27.82 -20.99 -1.99
C GLU A 371 27.51 -21.64 -0.64
N TYR A 372 26.90 -22.82 -0.64
CA TYR A 372 26.62 -23.58 0.58
C TYR A 372 27.94 -23.99 1.26
N GLY A 373 28.90 -24.52 0.51
CA GLY A 373 30.21 -24.92 1.04
C GLY A 373 30.98 -23.75 1.68
N ALA A 374 30.93 -22.56 1.07
CA ALA A 374 31.56 -21.36 1.62
C ALA A 374 30.89 -20.91 2.93
N GLU A 375 29.56 -20.90 2.98
CA GLU A 375 28.83 -20.53 4.21
C GLU A 375 29.06 -21.58 5.32
N PHE A 376 29.05 -22.87 4.99
CA PHE A 376 29.37 -23.94 5.93
C PHE A 376 30.77 -23.77 6.53
N ALA A 377 31.78 -23.49 5.70
CA ALA A 377 33.13 -23.21 6.16
C ALA A 377 33.20 -21.95 7.07
N ALA A 378 32.45 -20.90 6.74
CA ALA A 378 32.38 -19.70 7.56
C ALA A 378 31.75 -19.97 8.93
N VAL A 379 30.66 -20.75 8.99
CA VAL A 379 30.01 -21.15 10.25
C VAL A 379 30.96 -21.96 11.13
N LEU A 380 31.73 -22.89 10.56
CA LEU A 380 32.72 -23.67 11.31
C LEU A 380 33.82 -22.79 11.91
N ALA A 381 34.27 -21.75 11.18
CA ALA A 381 35.23 -20.79 11.72
C ALA A 381 34.67 -20.01 12.92
N VAL A 382 33.39 -19.60 12.85
CA VAL A 382 32.70 -18.91 13.96
C VAL A 382 32.54 -19.84 15.17
N LEU A 383 32.12 -21.09 14.94
CA LEU A 383 32.00 -22.11 16.00
C LEU A 383 33.34 -22.35 16.71
N ARG A 384 34.43 -22.44 15.94
CA ARG A 384 35.77 -22.66 16.49
C ARG A 384 36.26 -21.48 17.30
N ALA A 385 35.92 -20.25 16.89
CA ALA A 385 36.22 -19.06 17.67
C ALA A 385 35.38 -18.98 18.97
N ALA A 386 34.16 -19.51 18.95
CA ALA A 386 33.26 -19.51 20.11
C ALA A 386 33.55 -20.64 21.12
N ASP A 387 34.19 -21.74 20.71
CA ASP A 387 34.57 -22.86 21.59
C ASP A 387 35.90 -22.60 22.30
N GLU A 388 35.97 -21.53 23.10
CA GLU A 388 37.19 -21.08 23.80
C GLU A 388 37.79 -22.15 24.72
N ASP A 389 36.96 -23.05 25.26
CA ASP A 389 37.37 -24.12 26.18
C ASP A 389 37.60 -25.48 25.48
N ALA A 390 37.50 -25.53 24.15
CA ALA A 390 37.56 -26.78 23.36
C ALA A 390 36.57 -27.87 23.83
N ARG A 391 35.43 -27.47 24.41
CA ARG A 391 34.41 -28.37 24.98
C ARG A 391 33.71 -29.18 23.89
N PHE A 392 33.66 -28.66 22.67
CA PHE A 392 33.02 -29.28 21.52
C PHE A 392 34.00 -29.62 20.40
N GLY A 393 35.31 -29.64 20.70
CA GLY A 393 36.36 -29.82 19.70
C GLY A 393 36.22 -31.10 18.87
N SER A 394 35.75 -32.21 19.46
CA SER A 394 35.51 -33.46 18.74
C SER A 394 34.37 -33.35 17.73
N ASP A 395 33.27 -32.68 18.10
CA ASP A 395 32.13 -32.43 17.22
C ASP A 395 32.52 -31.50 16.07
N ILE A 396 33.24 -30.41 16.36
CA ILE A 396 33.71 -29.45 15.34
C ILE A 396 34.68 -30.14 14.38
N THR A 397 35.63 -30.94 14.87
CA THR A 397 36.56 -31.70 14.03
C THR A 397 35.82 -32.69 13.12
N GLY A 398 34.74 -33.32 13.63
CA GLY A 398 33.88 -34.19 12.84
C GLY A 398 33.20 -33.46 11.68
N LEU A 399 32.72 -32.23 11.91
CA LEU A 399 32.12 -31.39 10.88
C LEU A 399 33.16 -30.85 9.88
N GLU A 400 34.37 -30.51 10.33
CA GLU A 400 35.48 -30.15 9.44
C GLU A 400 35.88 -31.31 8.53
N ALA A 401 35.88 -32.54 9.06
CA ALA A 401 36.15 -33.74 8.28
C ALA A 401 35.03 -34.09 7.26
N LEU A 402 33.83 -33.51 7.39
CA LEU A 402 32.77 -33.57 6.38
C LEU A 402 32.99 -32.54 5.27
N ARG A 403 33.52 -31.35 5.61
CA ARG A 403 33.86 -30.32 4.63
C ARG A 403 35.01 -30.74 3.73
N ASP A 404 36.01 -31.42 4.30
CA ASP A 404 37.25 -31.77 3.62
C ASP A 404 37.18 -33.08 2.83
N ALA A 405 36.10 -33.85 3.01
CA ALA A 405 35.79 -35.09 2.28
C ALA A 405 34.98 -34.76 1.03
#